data_AF-A0A2D5UZY5-F1
#
_entry.id   AF-A0A2D5UZY5-F1
#
_cell.length_a   1.000
_cell.length_b   1.000
_cell.length_c   1.000
_cell.angle_alpha   90.00
_cell.angle_beta   90.00
_cell.angle_gamma   90.00
#
_symmetry.space_group_name_H-M   'P 1'
#
loop_
_entity.id
_entity.type
_entity.pdbx_description
1 polymer ?
#
loop_
_entity_poly.entity_id
_entity_poly.type
_entity_poly.pdbx_seq_one_letter_code
_entity_poly.pdbx_strand_id
1 'polypeptide(L)' 'MRPIKLTIDPALKELELAAKHDVATQVMGKYKSVFKGRGLEFDSYKNYTTQDDASLIDWKASMRANNLLLKQFVEE' A
#
# COMPACT_ATOMS: atom_id res chain seq x y z
N MET A 1 -29.41 -22.15 26.54
CA MET A 1 -28.11 -22.25 25.84
C MET A 1 -27.40 -20.91 26.00
N ARG A 2 -26.22 -20.83 26.64
CA ARG A 2 -25.52 -19.55 26.90
C ARG A 2 -24.67 -19.17 25.70
N PRO A 3 -24.70 -17.92 25.20
CA PRO A 3 -23.86 -17.51 24.09
C PRO A 3 -22.40 -17.40 24.54
N ILE A 4 -21.51 -18.01 23.78
CA ILE A 4 -20.06 -17.86 23.94
C ILE A 4 -19.71 -16.46 23.43
N LYS A 5 -19.37 -15.54 24.33
CA LYS A 5 -18.78 -14.26 23.95
C LYS A 5 -17.36 -14.53 23.45
N LEU A 6 -17.19 -14.61 22.14
CA LEU A 6 -15.87 -14.63 21.51
C LEU A 6 -15.45 -13.18 21.28
N THR A 7 -14.52 -12.69 22.09
CA THR A 7 -13.97 -11.33 21.93
C THR A 7 -12.89 -11.37 20.85
N ILE A 8 -13.27 -11.04 19.62
CA ILE A 8 -12.41 -11.07 18.42
C ILE A 8 -11.65 -9.75 18.17
N ASP A 9 -11.98 -8.69 18.90
CA ASP A 9 -11.41 -7.35 18.74
C ASP A 9 -9.87 -7.29 18.82
N PRO A 10 -9.19 -7.94 19.79
CA PRO A 10 -7.73 -7.87 19.86
C PRO A 10 -7.06 -8.64 18.72
N ALA A 11 -7.61 -9.80 18.34
CA ALA A 11 -7.09 -10.60 17.22
C ALA A 11 -7.24 -9.87 15.88
N LEU A 12 -8.36 -9.15 15.69
CA LEU A 12 -8.58 -8.32 14.50
C LEU A 12 -7.56 -7.18 14.43
N LYS A 13 -7.30 -6.51 15.57
CA LYS A 13 -6.33 -5.41 15.64
C LYS A 13 -4.90 -5.88 15.37
N GLU A 14 -4.50 -7.03 15.89
CA GLU A 14 -3.19 -7.62 15.61
C GLU A 14 -3.05 -8.01 14.14
N LEU A 15 -4.07 -8.62 13.55
CA LEU A 15 -4.09 -8.95 12.13
C LEU A 15 -3.98 -7.70 11.25
N GLU A 16 -4.70 -6.63 11.58
CA GLU A 16 -4.60 -5.35 10.88
C GLU A 16 -3.20 -4.73 10.98
N LEU A 17 -2.55 -4.79 12.15
CA LEU A 17 -1.18 -4.30 12.33
C LEU A 17 -0.18 -5.13 11.52
N ALA A 18 -0.29 -6.46 11.56
CA ALA A 18 0.58 -7.36 10.83
C ALA A 18 0.45 -7.16 9.32
N ALA A 19 -0.78 -7.12 8.80
CA ALA A 19 -1.04 -6.87 7.38
C ALA A 19 -0.51 -5.50 6.92
N LYS A 20 -0.64 -4.45 7.75
CA LYS A 20 -0.04 -3.13 7.45
C LYS A 20 1.48 -3.18 7.40
N HIS A 21 2.12 -3.95 8.28
CA HIS A 21 3.56 -4.06 8.35
C HIS A 21 4.13 -4.83 7.16
N ASP A 22 3.51 -5.95 6.78
CA ASP A 22 3.96 -6.78 5.66
C ASP A 22 3.81 -6.07 4.32
N VAL A 23 2.68 -5.38 4.10
CA VAL A 23 2.45 -4.56 2.90
C VAL A 23 3.45 -3.40 2.85
N ALA A 24 3.68 -2.69 3.97
CA ALA A 24 4.67 -1.62 4.00
C ALA A 24 6.08 -2.11 3.66
N THR A 25 6.46 -3.29 4.14
CA THR A 25 7.81 -3.85 3.95
C THR A 25 8.01 -4.38 2.53
N GLN A 26 7.01 -5.04 1.93
CA GLN A 26 7.06 -5.48 0.53
C GLN A 26 7.03 -4.31 -0.46
N VAL A 27 6.21 -3.29 -0.21
CA VAL A 27 6.14 -2.09 -1.06
C VAL A 27 7.45 -1.30 -0.94
N MET A 28 7.99 -1.12 0.26
CA MET A 28 9.25 -0.40 0.42
C MET A 28 10.44 -1.18 -0.16
N GLY A 29 10.46 -2.52 -0.09
CA GLY A 29 11.56 -3.35 -0.61
C GLY A 29 11.68 -3.37 -2.14
N LYS A 30 10.56 -3.36 -2.87
CA LYS A 30 10.58 -3.25 -4.34
C LYS A 30 10.94 -1.84 -4.83
N TYR A 31 10.54 -0.80 -4.08
CA TYR A 31 10.82 0.60 -4.46
C TYR A 31 12.16 1.15 -3.93
N LYS A 32 12.70 0.66 -2.81
CA LYS A 32 13.98 1.17 -2.25
C LYS A 32 15.23 0.66 -2.95
N SER A 33 15.16 -0.41 -3.75
CA SER A 33 16.37 -1.13 -4.15
C SER A 33 16.81 -0.99 -5.61
N VAL A 34 16.21 -0.11 -6.42
CA VAL A 34 16.68 0.10 -7.80
C VAL A 34 17.53 1.37 -7.95
N PHE A 35 17.43 2.35 -7.05
CA PHE A 35 17.86 3.70 -7.40
C PHE A 35 18.94 4.32 -6.51
N LYS A 36 20.10 3.66 -6.49
CA LYS A 36 21.37 4.33 -6.23
C LYS A 36 21.92 4.88 -7.56
N GLY A 37 21.36 6.00 -8.04
CA GLY A 37 22.01 6.86 -9.03
C GLY A 37 21.31 7.03 -10.39
N ARG A 38 20.82 8.26 -10.63
CA ARG A 38 20.38 8.91 -11.90
C ARG A 38 19.01 8.53 -12.50
N GLY A 39 18.03 9.44 -12.33
CA GLY A 39 16.75 9.54 -13.08
C GLY A 39 15.55 8.64 -12.70
N LEU A 40 14.92 8.76 -11.53
CA LEU A 40 13.52 8.26 -11.35
C LEU A 40 12.80 9.30 -10.49
N GLU A 41 12.42 10.38 -11.14
CA GLU A 41 11.68 11.45 -10.47
C GLU A 41 10.21 11.11 -10.44
N PHE A 42 9.55 11.47 -9.33
CA PHE A 42 8.10 11.41 -9.26
C PHE A 42 7.53 12.35 -10.32
N ASP A 43 6.68 11.81 -11.19
CA ASP A 43 6.01 12.59 -12.23
C ASP A 43 4.60 13.00 -11.75
N SER A 44 3.74 12.01 -11.52
CA SER A 44 2.32 12.27 -11.24
C SER A 44 1.61 11.10 -10.56
N TYR A 45 0.34 11.33 -10.18
CA TYR A 45 -0.56 10.26 -9.74
C TYR A 45 -1.53 9.90 -10.87
N LYS A 46 -1.74 8.61 -11.06
CA LYS A 46 -2.75 8.04 -11.98
C LYS A 46 -3.84 7.32 -11.19
N ASN A 47 -5.09 7.42 -11.62
CA ASN A 47 -6.16 6.58 -11.08
C ASN A 47 -5.90 5.11 -11.41
N TYR A 48 -6.00 4.25 -10.41
CA TYR A 48 -5.88 2.81 -10.59
C TYR A 48 -7.01 2.27 -11.48
N THR A 49 -6.65 1.37 -12.39
CA THR A 49 -7.56 0.53 -13.15
C THR A 49 -7.23 -0.93 -12.90
N THR A 50 -8.17 -1.84 -13.18
CA THR A 50 -7.95 -3.29 -13.02
C THR A 50 -6.87 -3.86 -13.95
N GLN A 51 -6.40 -3.08 -14.93
CA GLN A 51 -5.30 -3.44 -15.82
C GLN A 51 -3.94 -3.03 -15.25
N ASP A 52 -3.91 -2.22 -14.19
CA ASP A 52 -2.68 -1.76 -13.56
C ASP A 52 -2.22 -2.74 -12.46
N ASP A 53 -0.92 -2.71 -12.17
CA ASP A 53 -0.35 -3.43 -11.03
C ASP A 53 -0.75 -2.74 -9.71
N ALA A 54 -1.59 -3.43 -8.93
CA ALA A 54 -2.06 -2.96 -7.62
C ALA A 54 -0.91 -2.78 -6.60
N SER A 55 0.27 -3.36 -6.83
CA SER A 55 1.44 -3.18 -5.96
C SER A 55 2.01 -1.76 -6.01
N LEU A 56 1.67 -0.99 -7.05
CA LEU A 56 2.10 0.39 -7.25
C LEU A 56 1.16 1.42 -6.59
N ILE A 57 0.09 0.97 -5.90
CA ILE A 57 -0.89 1.84 -5.24
C ILE A 57 -0.22 2.56 -4.06
N ASP A 58 -0.29 3.89 -4.06
CA ASP A 58 -0.01 4.67 -2.85
C ASP A 58 -1.28 4.75 -2.00
N TRP A 59 -1.35 3.88 -0.99
CA TRP A 59 -2.47 3.83 -0.05
C TRP A 59 -2.67 5.15 0.73
N LYS A 60 -1.60 5.89 1.02
CA LYS A 60 -1.66 7.14 1.80
C LYS A 60 -2.23 8.28 0.96
N ALA A 61 -1.82 8.39 -0.31
CA ALA A 61 -2.41 9.31 -1.26
C ALA A 61 -3.86 8.93 -1.53
N SER A 62 -4.13 7.64 -1.71
CA SER A 62 -5.46 7.11 -2.03
C SER A 62 -6.49 7.42 -0.93
N MET A 63 -6.11 7.24 0.34
CA MET A 63 -6.95 7.59 1.48
C MET A 63 -7.31 9.07 1.52
N ARG A 64 -6.40 9.97 1.14
CA ARG A 64 -6.66 11.43 1.16
C ARG A 64 -7.53 11.86 0.00
N ALA A 65 -7.36 11.24 -1.16
CA ALA A 65 -8.14 11.53 -2.35
C ALA A 65 -9.50 10.80 -2.36
N ASN A 66 -9.73 9.87 -1.41
CA ASN A 66 -10.86 8.95 -1.42
C ASN A 66 -11.01 8.21 -2.77
N ASN A 67 -9.88 7.87 -3.39
CA ASN A 67 -9.79 7.18 -4.68
C ASN A 67 -8.47 6.41 -4.79
N LEU A 68 -8.40 5.30 -5.54
CA LEU A 68 -7.16 4.52 -5.69
C LEU A 68 -6.17 5.21 -6.64
N LEU A 69 -4.97 5.51 -6.14
CA LEU A 69 -3.93 6.25 -6.85
C LEU A 69 -2.64 5.44 -6.96
N LEU A 70 -2.07 5.43 -8.17
CA LEU A 70 -0.77 4.86 -8.50
C LEU A 70 0.26 5.97 -8.63
N LYS A 71 1.49 5.75 -8.17
CA LYS A 71 2.60 6.66 -8.45
C LYS A 71 3.19 6.39 -9.83
N GLN A 72 3.29 7.43 -10.65
CA GLN A 72 4.05 7.41 -11.89
C GLN A 72 5.40 8.08 -11.65
N PHE A 73 6.43 7.49 -12.26
CA PHE A 73 7.78 8.01 -12.22
C PHE A 73 8.30 8.08 -13.65
N VAL A 74 9.13 9.08 -13.95
CA VAL A 74 9.79 9.22 -15.24
C VAL A 74 11.29 8.97 -15.08
N GLU A 75 11.87 8.25 -16.04
CA GLU A 75 13.31 8.02 -16.11
C GLU A 75 13.96 9.17 -16.89
N GLU A 76 14.99 9.81 -16.31
CA GLU A 76 15.75 10.91 -16.94
C GLU A 76 17.02 10.40 -17.63
#